data_AF-A0AAV7ZJ55-F1
#
_entry.id   AF-A0AAV7ZJ55-F1
#
_cell.length_a   1.000
_cell.length_b   1.000
_cell.length_c   1.000
_cell.angle_alpha   90.00
_cell.angle_beta   90.00
_cell.angle_gamma   90.00
#
_symmetry.space_group_name_H-M   'P 1'
#
loop_
_entity.id
_entity.type
_entity.pdbx_description
1 polymer ?
#
loop_
_entity_poly.entity_id
_entity_poly.type
_entity_poly.pdbx_seq_one_letter_code
_entity_poly.pdbx_strand_id
1 'polypeptide(L)'
;MNNENSPIQLRYLKFCPTCQIIKPLRSKHDSISNKCIAKFDHYCGWGYSSVGQENHRQFVLFLSFFLILLCIFNIRMLSHFLMVYQPTKSNNYIYFKIFLNLYEQNPSLLLWYIIWTILNIFVLNQLVHQVKGIFNNLTINEFINKNKYQHFWNHHLFINPFNLGYINNFKQFWGISNHINWYDTFTTQHLSKQDTDQDNVIYI
;
A
#
# COMPACT_ATOMS: atom_id res chain seq x y z
N MET A 1 -39.93 11.69 1.05
CA MET A 1 -40.09 10.87 -0.17
C MET A 1 -38.70 10.62 -0.71
N ASN A 2 -38.18 9.41 -0.53
CA ASN A 2 -36.85 9.03 -1.00
C ASN A 2 -36.92 8.94 -2.52
N ASN A 3 -36.21 9.82 -3.21
CA ASN A 3 -36.19 9.85 -4.66
C ASN A 3 -35.31 8.70 -5.16
N GLU A 4 -35.93 7.57 -5.49
CA GLU A 4 -35.28 6.34 -5.97
C GLU A 4 -34.60 6.51 -7.34
N ASN A 5 -34.74 7.69 -7.96
CA ASN A 5 -34.14 8.05 -9.25
C ASN A 5 -32.87 8.91 -9.14
N SER A 6 -32.30 9.09 -7.95
CA SER A 6 -30.93 9.59 -7.86
C SER A 6 -30.02 8.56 -8.51
N PRO A 7 -29.18 8.91 -9.51
CA PRO A 7 -28.17 7.99 -9.98
C PRO A 7 -27.40 7.50 -8.75
N ILE A 8 -27.14 6.19 -8.68
CA ILE A 8 -26.45 5.45 -7.58
C ILE A 8 -25.29 6.27 -6.96
N GLN A 9 -24.68 7.05 -7.84
CA GLN A 9 -23.76 8.19 -7.76
C GLN A 9 -23.86 9.18 -6.57
N LEU A 10 -25.00 9.77 -6.22
CA LEU A 10 -25.04 10.77 -5.13
C LEU A 10 -25.10 10.13 -3.72
N ARG A 11 -25.51 8.86 -3.63
CA ARG A 11 -25.77 8.17 -2.35
C ARG A 11 -24.50 7.93 -1.52
N TYR A 12 -23.33 7.91 -2.16
CA TYR A 12 -22.05 7.60 -1.51
C TYR A 12 -21.22 8.84 -1.14
N LEU A 13 -21.61 10.02 -1.61
CA LEU A 13 -20.93 11.26 -1.27
C LEU A 13 -21.26 11.65 0.16
N LYS A 14 -20.22 11.87 0.97
CA LYS A 14 -20.37 12.21 2.39
C LYS A 14 -19.83 13.62 2.62
N PHE A 15 -20.62 14.48 3.24
CA PHE A 15 -20.12 15.79 3.68
C PHE A 15 -19.11 15.63 4.83
N CYS A 16 -18.06 16.45 4.83
CA CYS A 16 -17.13 16.58 5.95
C CYS A 16 -17.43 17.89 6.68
N PRO A 17 -17.91 17.86 7.94
CA PRO A 17 -18.21 19.08 8.68
C PRO A 17 -16.96 19.89 9.03
N THR A 18 -15.83 19.23 9.31
CA THR A 18 -14.58 19.89 9.68
C THR A 18 -13.97 20.69 8.52
N CYS A 19 -13.91 20.08 7.34
CA CYS A 19 -13.33 20.73 6.15
C CYS A 19 -14.37 21.50 5.32
N GLN A 20 -15.67 21.38 5.65
CA GLN A 20 -16.78 21.99 4.93
C GLN A 20 -16.83 21.66 3.43
N ILE A 21 -16.45 20.44 3.05
CA ILE A 21 -16.48 19.96 1.67
C ILE A 21 -17.31 18.67 1.53
N ILE A 22 -17.85 18.45 0.35
CA ILE A 22 -18.34 17.12 -0.05
C ILE A 22 -17.10 16.27 -0.34
N LYS A 23 -16.93 15.17 0.40
CA LYS A 23 -15.78 14.28 0.23
C LYS A 23 -15.86 13.57 -1.13
N PRO A 24 -14.83 13.68 -1.99
CA PRO A 24 -14.70 12.84 -3.17
C PRO A 24 -14.78 11.36 -2.81
N LEU A 25 -15.16 10.51 -3.77
CA LEU A 25 -15.14 9.07 -3.57
C LEU A 25 -13.73 8.62 -3.15
N ARG A 26 -13.64 7.63 -2.25
CA ARG A 26 -12.36 7.10 -1.71
C ARG A 26 -11.55 8.09 -0.86
N SER A 27 -12.07 9.28 -0.56
CA SER A 27 -11.41 10.23 0.35
C SER A 27 -11.81 10.04 1.82
N LYS A 28 -10.93 10.46 2.73
CA LYS A 28 -11.17 10.41 4.19
C LYS A 28 -10.65 11.68 4.85
N HIS A 29 -11.37 12.18 5.84
CA HIS A 29 -10.84 13.20 6.74
C HIS A 29 -9.85 12.53 7.69
N ASP A 30 -8.60 12.97 7.65
CA ASP A 30 -7.59 12.59 8.63
C ASP A 30 -7.56 13.66 9.72
N SER A 31 -7.91 13.28 10.94
CA SER A 31 -7.95 14.19 12.09
C SER A 31 -6.56 14.62 12.53
N ILE A 32 -5.52 13.84 12.23
CA ILE A 32 -4.14 14.18 12.61
C ILE A 32 -3.61 15.28 11.69
N SER A 33 -3.78 15.11 10.37
CA SER A 33 -3.42 16.15 9.39
C SER A 33 -4.45 17.28 9.29
N ASN A 34 -5.60 17.16 9.98
CA ASN A 34 -6.76 18.06 9.93
C ASN A 34 -7.20 18.45 8.50
N LYS A 35 -7.20 17.48 7.59
CA LYS A 35 -7.60 17.71 6.19
C LYS A 35 -8.22 16.46 5.56
N CYS A 36 -9.03 16.66 4.52
CA CYS A 36 -9.52 15.57 3.70
C CYS A 36 -8.46 15.13 2.68
N ILE A 37 -8.12 13.85 2.70
CA ILE A 37 -7.13 13.24 1.83
C ILE A 37 -7.86 12.47 0.73
N ALA A 38 -7.62 12.84 -0.53
CA ALA A 38 -8.12 12.12 -1.70
C ALA A 38 -7.44 10.74 -1.82
N LYS A 39 -8.19 9.71 -2.23
CA LYS A 39 -7.73 8.31 -2.29
C LYS A 39 -6.92 7.92 -1.05
N PHE A 40 -7.50 8.11 0.13
CA PHE A 40 -6.79 7.94 1.39
C PHE A 40 -6.31 6.49 1.56
N ASP A 41 -5.00 6.33 1.74
CA ASP A 41 -4.38 5.02 1.94
C ASP A 41 -4.20 4.69 3.41
N HIS A 42 -3.44 5.50 4.14
CA HIS A 42 -3.25 5.39 5.58
C HIS A 42 -2.60 6.65 6.14
N TYR A 43 -2.63 6.81 7.47
CA TYR A 43 -1.75 7.74 8.15
C TYR A 43 -0.42 7.02 8.47
N CYS A 44 0.69 7.51 7.93
CA CYS A 44 2.00 6.93 8.18
C CYS A 44 2.62 7.57 9.42
N GLY A 45 2.73 6.81 10.51
CA GLY A 45 3.37 7.30 11.73
C GLY A 45 4.88 7.58 11.58
N TRP A 46 5.56 6.92 10.64
CA TRP A 46 6.98 7.12 10.37
C TRP A 46 7.27 8.42 9.62
N GLY A 47 6.42 8.75 8.65
CA GLY A 47 6.53 9.99 7.87
C GLY A 47 5.75 11.15 8.46
N TYR A 48 5.04 10.94 9.58
CA TYR A 48 4.12 11.91 10.20
C TYR A 48 3.20 12.60 9.20
N SER A 49 2.68 11.83 8.24
CA SER A 49 1.85 12.35 7.15
C SER A 49 0.86 11.30 6.70
N SER A 50 -0.32 11.77 6.31
CA SER A 50 -1.25 10.95 5.53
C SER A 50 -0.72 10.64 4.15
N VAL A 51 -0.84 9.37 3.75
CA VAL A 51 -0.56 8.87 2.40
C VAL A 51 -1.89 8.79 1.64
N GLY A 52 -1.92 9.35 0.44
CA GLY A 52 -3.06 9.35 -0.46
C GLY A 52 -2.65 9.80 -1.84
N GLN A 53 -3.61 10.24 -2.66
CA GLN A 53 -3.42 10.46 -4.10
C GLN A 53 -2.16 11.25 -4.49
N GLU A 54 -1.85 12.35 -3.79
CA GLU A 54 -0.77 13.27 -4.17
C GLU A 54 0.63 12.76 -3.84
N ASN A 55 0.77 11.87 -2.86
CA ASN A 55 2.06 11.39 -2.36
C ASN A 55 2.21 9.86 -2.36
N HIS A 56 1.20 9.09 -2.82
CA HIS A 56 1.23 7.62 -2.82
C HIS A 56 2.38 7.06 -3.65
N ARG A 57 2.66 7.65 -4.82
CA ARG A 57 3.76 7.21 -5.69
C ARG A 57 5.12 7.43 -5.02
N GLN A 58 5.30 8.59 -4.42
CA GLN A 58 6.50 8.99 -3.69
C GLN A 58 6.72 8.06 -2.50
N PHE A 59 5.65 7.70 -1.79
CA PHE A 59 5.72 6.72 -0.69
C PHE A 59 6.18 5.33 -1.17
N VAL A 60 5.65 4.83 -2.30
CA VAL A 60 6.05 3.53 -2.87
C VAL A 60 7.50 3.54 -3.34
N LEU A 61 7.95 4.63 -3.97
CA LEU A 61 9.35 4.81 -4.34
C LEU A 61 10.25 4.87 -3.11
N PHE A 62 9.86 5.63 -2.08
CA PHE A 62 10.55 5.67 -0.79
C PHE A 62 10.71 4.28 -0.18
N LEU A 63 9.64 3.49 -0.10
CA LEU A 63 9.72 2.12 0.42
C LEU A 63 10.65 1.23 -0.40
N SER A 64 10.62 1.37 -1.73
CA SER A 64 11.44 0.58 -2.64
C SER A 64 12.94 0.92 -2.49
N PHE A 65 13.29 2.21 -2.50
CA PHE A 65 14.67 2.64 -2.27
C PHE A 65 15.16 2.30 -0.86
N PHE A 66 14.31 2.51 0.15
CA PHE A 66 14.65 2.18 1.52
C PHE A 66 14.90 0.67 1.68
N LEU A 67 14.07 -0.18 1.09
CA LEU A 67 14.28 -1.63 1.08
C LEU A 67 15.61 -2.02 0.42
N ILE A 68 15.93 -1.43 -0.73
CA ILE A 68 17.20 -1.68 -1.43
C ILE A 68 18.39 -1.34 -0.53
N LEU A 69 18.36 -0.16 0.11
CA LEU A 69 19.42 0.27 1.03
C LEU A 69 19.56 -0.67 2.23
N LEU A 70 18.44 -1.12 2.81
CA LEU A 70 18.43 -2.10 3.89
C LEU A 70 19.02 -3.45 3.44
N CYS A 71 18.69 -3.91 2.23
CA CYS A 71 19.26 -5.14 1.68
C CYS A 71 20.77 -5.01 1.48
N ILE A 72 21.25 -3.91 0.90
CA ILE A 72 22.69 -3.64 0.74
C ILE A 72 23.38 -3.63 2.10
N PHE A 73 22.81 -2.96 3.10
CA PHE A 73 23.36 -2.93 4.46
C PHE A 73 23.48 -4.35 5.06
N ASN A 74 22.42 -5.16 4.99
CA ASN A 74 22.43 -6.53 5.51
C ASN A 74 23.45 -7.42 4.79
N ILE A 75 23.55 -7.33 3.46
CA ILE A 75 24.55 -8.07 2.67
C ILE A 75 25.97 -7.66 3.07
N ARG A 76 26.22 -6.36 3.26
CA ARG A 76 27.53 -5.85 3.68
C ARG A 76 27.89 -6.34 5.09
N MET A 77 26.96 -6.29 6.03
CA MET A 77 27.14 -6.83 7.38
C MET A 77 27.46 -8.33 7.36
N LEU A 78 26.68 -9.13 6.61
CA LEU A 78 26.94 -10.55 6.47
C LEU A 78 28.31 -10.83 5.83
N SER A 79 28.69 -10.08 4.80
CA SER A 79 30.01 -10.22 4.16
C SER A 79 31.17 -9.91 5.13
N HIS A 80 31.01 -8.89 5.97
CA HIS A 80 31.99 -8.54 6.99
C HIS A 80 32.16 -9.66 8.01
N PHE A 81 31.05 -10.25 8.50
CA PHE A 81 31.09 -11.39 9.41
C PHE A 81 31.80 -12.61 8.81
N LEU A 82 31.53 -12.91 7.54
CA LEU A 82 32.18 -14.03 6.83
C LEU A 82 33.69 -13.80 6.64
N MET A 83 34.12 -12.56 6.37
CA MET A 83 35.53 -12.22 6.20
C MET A 83 36.32 -12.28 7.51
N VAL A 84 35.77 -11.71 8.59
CA VAL A 84 36.44 -11.67 9.90
C VAL A 84 36.59 -13.09 10.46
N TYR A 85 35.56 -13.92 10.31
CA TYR A 85 35.53 -15.22 10.97
C TYR A 85 36.19 -16.36 10.17
N GLN A 86 36.53 -16.12 8.89
CA GLN A 86 37.18 -17.10 7.98
C GLN A 86 36.74 -18.55 8.23
N PRO A 87 35.46 -18.88 8.01
CA PRO A 87 34.94 -20.15 8.47
C PRO A 87 35.71 -21.30 7.81
N THR A 88 36.25 -22.19 8.63
CA THR A 88 36.93 -23.39 8.14
C THR A 88 35.92 -24.26 7.37
N LYS A 89 36.33 -24.77 6.19
CA LYS A 89 35.47 -25.46 5.18
C LYS A 89 34.74 -26.73 5.65
N SER A 90 34.77 -27.07 6.94
CA SER A 90 34.30 -28.34 7.48
C SER A 90 33.27 -28.08 8.57
N ASN A 91 31.98 -27.96 8.20
CA ASN A 91 30.81 -28.48 8.93
C ASN A 91 29.46 -27.87 8.49
N ASN A 92 28.38 -28.64 8.62
CA ASN A 92 26.99 -28.26 8.33
C ASN A 92 26.40 -27.15 9.23
N TYR A 93 27.17 -26.63 10.19
CA TYR A 93 26.74 -25.64 11.21
C TYR A 93 27.61 -24.38 11.22
N ILE A 94 28.19 -24.03 10.06
CA ILE A 94 29.02 -22.85 9.84
C ILE A 94 28.36 -21.53 10.30
N TYR A 95 27.08 -21.30 9.96
CA TYR A 95 26.35 -20.09 10.34
C TYR A 95 26.08 -20.03 11.85
N PHE A 96 25.82 -21.18 12.47
CA PHE A 96 25.62 -21.26 13.92
C PHE A 96 26.90 -20.92 14.68
N LYS A 97 28.06 -21.40 14.19
CA LYS A 97 29.37 -21.02 14.74
C LYS A 97 29.62 -19.52 14.61
N ILE A 98 29.40 -18.93 13.43
CA ILE A 98 29.54 -17.48 13.23
C ILE A 98 28.66 -16.72 14.22
N PHE A 99 27.41 -17.13 14.39
CA PHE A 99 26.48 -16.52 15.33
C PHE A 99 26.98 -16.57 16.78
N LEU A 100 27.40 -17.74 17.28
CA LEU A 100 27.93 -17.88 18.64
C LEU A 100 29.16 -17.01 18.88
N ASN A 101 30.07 -16.94 17.90
CA ASN A 101 31.27 -16.13 18.04
C ASN A 101 30.97 -14.63 18.01
N LEU A 102 30.01 -14.19 17.19
CA LEU A 102 29.54 -12.80 17.20
C LEU A 102 28.88 -12.45 18.54
N TYR A 103 28.12 -13.38 19.11
CA TYR A 103 27.50 -13.19 20.41
C TYR A 103 28.55 -13.03 21.52
N GLU A 104 29.60 -13.86 21.50
CA GLU A 104 30.68 -13.81 22.51
C GLU A 104 31.58 -12.58 22.35
N GLN A 105 31.94 -12.21 21.11
CA GLN A 105 32.91 -11.15 20.85
C GLN A 105 32.28 -9.76 20.72
N ASN A 106 31.11 -9.67 20.08
CA ASN A 106 30.47 -8.40 19.69
C ASN A 106 28.93 -8.47 19.77
N PRO A 107 28.34 -8.69 20.96
CA PRO A 107 26.89 -8.88 21.10
C PRO A 107 26.06 -7.68 20.64
N SER A 108 26.59 -6.46 20.75
CA SER A 108 25.92 -5.25 20.28
C SER A 108 25.78 -5.22 18.75
N LEU A 109 26.81 -5.65 18.03
CA LEU A 109 26.80 -5.71 16.57
C LEU A 109 25.82 -6.77 16.06
N LEU A 110 25.76 -7.91 16.75
CA LEU A 110 24.79 -8.96 16.49
C LEU A 110 23.35 -8.49 16.73
N LEU A 111 23.11 -7.79 17.84
CA LEU A 111 21.80 -7.20 18.15
C LEU A 111 21.37 -6.21 17.06
N TRP A 112 22.26 -5.31 16.63
CA TRP A 112 21.97 -4.37 15.54
C TRP A 112 21.63 -5.09 14.23
N TYR A 113 22.40 -6.13 13.87
CA TYR A 113 22.13 -6.92 12.68
C TYR A 113 20.73 -7.58 12.72
N ILE A 114 20.33 -8.14 13.87
CA ILE A 114 19.00 -8.72 14.06
C ILE A 114 17.90 -7.67 13.91
N ILE A 115 18.06 -6.50 14.54
CA ILE A 115 17.10 -5.38 14.43
C ILE A 115 16.91 -4.95 12.98
N TRP A 116 18.02 -4.75 12.24
CA TRP A 116 17.96 -4.35 10.83
C TRP A 116 17.39 -5.44 9.92
N THR A 117 17.59 -6.72 10.25
CA THR A 117 16.97 -7.84 9.54
C THR A 117 15.45 -7.85 9.74
N ILE A 118 14.98 -7.67 10.98
CA ILE A 118 13.54 -7.58 11.30
C ILE A 118 12.91 -6.38 10.58
N LEU A 119 13.58 -5.22 10.60
CA LEU A 119 13.10 -4.03 9.89
C LEU A 119 13.03 -4.26 8.38
N ASN A 120 14.00 -4.96 7.79
CA ASN A 120 13.97 -5.30 6.36
C ASN A 120 12.73 -6.15 6.01
N ILE A 121 12.43 -7.18 6.79
CA ILE A 121 11.24 -8.03 6.62
C ILE A 121 9.96 -7.20 6.76
N PHE A 122 9.89 -6.30 7.74
CA PHE A 122 8.77 -5.40 7.93
C PHE A 122 8.56 -4.49 6.71
N VAL A 123 9.61 -3.82 6.23
CA VAL A 123 9.54 -2.93 5.05
C VAL A 123 9.16 -3.71 3.79
N LEU A 124 9.70 -4.91 3.60
CA LEU A 124 9.33 -5.79 2.49
C LEU A 124 7.83 -6.13 2.53
N ASN A 125 7.31 -6.51 3.69
CA ASN A 125 5.89 -6.79 3.84
C ASN A 125 5.02 -5.58 3.49
N GLN A 126 5.39 -4.39 3.96
CA GLN A 126 4.68 -3.15 3.62
C GLN A 126 4.71 -2.85 2.11
N LEU A 127 5.87 -3.04 1.46
CA LEU A 127 5.97 -2.87 0.01
C LEU A 127 5.10 -3.88 -0.74
N VAL A 128 5.06 -5.15 -0.31
CA VAL A 128 4.19 -6.17 -0.90
C VAL A 128 2.72 -5.78 -0.80
N HIS A 129 2.27 -5.25 0.35
CA HIS A 129 0.89 -4.76 0.50
C HIS A 129 0.59 -3.61 -0.45
N GLN A 130 1.51 -2.65 -0.57
CA GLN A 130 1.36 -1.53 -1.50
C GLN A 130 1.31 -1.99 -2.97
N VAL A 131 2.20 -2.89 -3.37
CA VAL A 131 2.24 -3.46 -4.73
C VAL A 131 0.95 -4.23 -5.04
N LYS A 132 0.47 -5.08 -4.12
CA LYS A 132 -0.83 -5.76 -4.27
C LYS A 132 -1.97 -4.76 -4.39
N GLY A 133 -1.98 -3.70 -3.59
CA GLY A 133 -2.96 -2.62 -3.66
C GLY A 133 -2.96 -1.93 -5.02
N ILE A 134 -1.78 -1.57 -5.53
CA ILE A 134 -1.61 -0.96 -6.86
C ILE A 134 -2.20 -1.85 -7.95
N PHE A 135 -1.83 -3.14 -7.97
CA PHE A 135 -2.31 -4.07 -8.98
C PHE A 135 -3.81 -4.32 -8.91
N ASN A 136 -4.44 -4.19 -7.74
CA ASN A 136 -5.89 -4.34 -7.58
C ASN A 136 -6.63 -2.98 -7.55
N ASN A 137 -5.95 -1.86 -7.73
CA ASN A 137 -6.48 -0.51 -7.50
C ASN A 137 -7.22 -0.34 -6.16
N LEU A 138 -6.68 -0.93 -5.11
CA LEU A 138 -7.18 -0.81 -3.74
C LEU A 138 -6.17 -0.08 -2.87
N THR A 139 -6.65 0.85 -2.07
CA THR A 139 -5.87 1.40 -0.96
C THR A 139 -5.83 0.42 0.22
N ILE A 140 -4.85 0.55 1.11
CA ILE A 140 -4.78 -0.21 2.36
C ILE A 140 -6.02 0.03 3.21
N ASN A 141 -6.46 1.29 3.36
CA ASN A 141 -7.65 1.63 4.12
C ASN A 141 -8.91 0.97 3.55
N GLU A 142 -9.06 0.91 2.21
CA GLU A 142 -10.16 0.18 1.57
C GLU A 142 -10.07 -1.32 1.79
N PHE A 143 -8.88 -1.91 1.67
CA PHE A 143 -8.68 -3.34 1.92
C PHE A 143 -9.06 -3.73 3.35
N ILE A 144 -8.57 -2.99 4.34
CA ILE A 144 -8.83 -3.26 5.77
C ILE A 144 -10.30 -3.01 6.12
N ASN A 145 -10.88 -1.93 5.59
CA ASN A 145 -12.24 -1.51 5.94
C ASN A 145 -13.26 -1.87 4.85
N LYS A 146 -12.99 -2.88 4.01
CA LYS A 146 -13.84 -3.23 2.86
C LYS A 146 -15.31 -3.46 3.21
N ASN A 147 -15.60 -3.99 4.39
CA ASN A 147 -16.96 -4.24 4.87
C ASN A 147 -17.74 -2.94 5.19
N LYS A 148 -17.04 -1.80 5.36
CA LYS A 148 -17.66 -0.49 5.64
C LYS A 148 -18.05 0.27 4.37
N TYR A 149 -17.56 -0.17 3.21
CA TYR A 149 -17.72 0.52 1.94
C TYR A 149 -18.77 -0.19 1.09
N GLN A 150 -19.98 0.39 1.02
CA GLN A 150 -21.11 -0.19 0.31
C GLN A 150 -20.85 -0.42 -1.19
N HIS A 151 -20.04 0.43 -1.83
CA HIS A 151 -19.71 0.29 -3.26
C HIS A 151 -18.84 -0.94 -3.58
N PHE A 152 -18.35 -1.69 -2.58
CA PHE A 152 -17.66 -2.95 -2.80
C PHE A 152 -18.58 -4.18 -2.73
N TRP A 153 -19.85 -4.01 -2.39
CA TRP A 153 -20.75 -5.12 -2.13
C TRP A 153 -22.04 -4.96 -2.91
N ASN A 154 -22.27 -5.89 -3.83
CA ASN A 154 -23.56 -6.09 -4.46
C ASN A 154 -24.21 -7.32 -3.82
N HIS A 155 -25.22 -7.09 -2.97
CA HIS A 155 -25.76 -8.10 -2.06
C HIS A 155 -24.66 -8.74 -1.19
N HIS A 156 -24.30 -10.00 -1.46
CA HIS A 156 -23.25 -10.74 -0.73
C HIS A 156 -21.97 -10.93 -1.54
N LEU A 157 -21.94 -10.44 -2.80
CA LEU A 157 -20.79 -10.58 -3.67
C LEU A 157 -19.87 -9.36 -3.53
N PHE A 158 -18.59 -9.63 -3.26
CA PHE A 158 -17.56 -8.61 -3.29
C PHE A 158 -17.21 -8.26 -4.73
N ILE A 159 -17.35 -6.98 -5.09
CA ILE A 159 -17.01 -6.45 -6.41
C ILE A 159 -16.10 -5.25 -6.20
N ASN A 160 -14.95 -5.21 -6.87
CA ASN A 160 -14.08 -4.05 -6.85
C ASN A 160 -14.30 -3.21 -8.11
N PRO A 161 -15.11 -2.14 -8.05
CA PRO A 161 -15.46 -1.35 -9.24
C PRO A 161 -14.27 -0.53 -9.77
N PHE A 162 -13.19 -0.41 -8.99
CA PHE A 162 -12.00 0.34 -9.41
C PHE A 162 -10.97 -0.54 -10.13
N ASN A 163 -11.15 -1.86 -10.16
CA ASN A 163 -10.20 -2.77 -10.79
C ASN A 163 -10.36 -2.74 -12.32
N LEU A 164 -9.36 -2.21 -13.02
CA LEU A 164 -9.30 -2.15 -14.50
C LEU A 164 -8.44 -3.27 -15.11
N GLY A 165 -8.04 -4.25 -14.30
CA GLY A 165 -7.03 -5.26 -14.63
C GLY A 165 -5.61 -4.84 -14.27
N TYR A 166 -4.75 -5.83 -13.98
CA TYR A 166 -3.41 -5.60 -13.38
C TYR A 166 -2.56 -4.55 -14.12
N ILE A 167 -2.48 -4.64 -15.45
CA ILE A 167 -1.64 -3.74 -16.27
C ILE A 167 -2.23 -2.32 -16.28
N ASN A 168 -3.54 -2.19 -16.44
CA ASN A 168 -4.19 -0.88 -16.50
C ASN A 168 -4.18 -0.18 -15.15
N ASN A 169 -4.37 -0.91 -14.06
CA ASN A 169 -4.23 -0.37 -12.71
C ASN A 169 -2.81 0.14 -12.45
N PHE A 170 -1.79 -0.63 -12.86
CA PHE A 170 -0.39 -0.19 -12.78
C PHE A 170 -0.15 1.08 -13.62
N LYS A 171 -0.59 1.10 -14.88
CA LYS A 171 -0.44 2.27 -15.77
C LYS A 171 -1.16 3.49 -15.21
N GLN A 172 -2.38 3.33 -14.67
CA GLN A 172 -3.13 4.39 -14.00
C GLN A 172 -2.38 4.89 -12.76
N PHE A 173 -1.90 3.97 -11.92
CA PHE A 173 -1.19 4.33 -10.69
C PHE A 173 0.03 5.19 -11.00
N TRP A 174 0.82 4.86 -12.03
CA TRP A 174 2.01 5.63 -12.42
C TRP A 174 1.73 6.80 -13.37
N GLY A 175 0.49 6.98 -13.82
CA GLY A 175 0.12 8.07 -14.74
C GLY A 175 0.67 7.88 -16.15
N ILE A 176 0.88 6.63 -16.57
CA ILE A 176 1.36 6.25 -17.90
C ILE A 176 0.22 6.26 -18.92
N SER A 177 -1.03 6.06 -18.49
CA SER A 177 -2.19 6.19 -19.38
C SER A 177 -2.55 7.66 -19.61
N ASN A 178 -3.04 7.98 -20.82
CA ASN A 178 -3.54 9.31 -21.17
C ASN A 178 -4.46 9.87 -20.08
N HIS A 179 -4.23 11.15 -19.75
CA HIS A 179 -4.92 11.96 -18.75
C HIS A 179 -6.24 11.38 -18.26
N ILE A 180 -6.18 10.60 -17.17
CA ILE A 180 -7.37 10.35 -16.40
C ILE A 180 -7.58 11.62 -15.58
N ASN A 181 -8.58 12.41 -15.97
CA ASN A 181 -9.01 13.54 -15.19
C ASN A 181 -9.40 12.99 -13.81
N TRP A 182 -8.65 13.38 -12.80
CA TRP A 182 -8.77 12.82 -11.46
C TRP A 182 -10.10 13.21 -10.84
N TYR A 183 -10.66 14.36 -11.21
CA TYR A 183 -12.06 14.66 -10.92
C TYR A 183 -12.98 13.57 -11.47
N ASP A 184 -12.79 13.08 -12.69
CA ASP A 184 -13.63 12.04 -13.30
C ASP A 184 -13.37 10.63 -12.75
N THR A 185 -12.21 10.38 -12.13
CA THR A 185 -11.87 9.09 -11.49
C THR A 185 -12.45 8.96 -10.07
N PHE A 186 -12.64 10.10 -9.40
CA PHE A 186 -13.16 10.19 -8.03
C PHE A 186 -14.56 10.82 -7.97
N THR A 187 -15.09 11.26 -9.11
CA THR A 187 -16.50 11.57 -9.33
C THR A 187 -17.16 10.42 -10.09
N THR A 188 -18.48 10.45 -10.06
CA THR A 188 -19.35 9.31 -10.27
C THR A 188 -19.52 8.91 -11.74
N GLN A 189 -18.91 9.64 -12.68
CA GLN A 189 -19.10 9.46 -14.12
C GLN A 189 -18.47 8.16 -14.66
N HIS A 190 -17.33 7.71 -14.11
CA HIS A 190 -16.70 6.46 -14.57
C HIS A 190 -17.55 5.21 -14.22
N LEU A 191 -18.28 5.25 -13.10
CA LEU A 191 -19.13 4.14 -12.66
C LEU A 191 -20.40 4.02 -13.52
N SER A 192 -21.00 5.14 -13.97
CA SER A 192 -22.16 5.08 -14.90
C SER A 192 -21.85 4.43 -16.24
N LYS A 193 -20.61 4.54 -16.73
CA LYS A 193 -20.22 3.93 -18.01
C LYS A 193 -19.95 2.43 -17.90
N GLN A 194 -19.65 1.92 -16.71
CA GLN A 194 -19.41 0.49 -16.50
C GLN A 194 -20.69 -0.30 -16.24
N ASP A 195 -21.74 0.32 -15.68
CA ASP A 195 -23.05 -0.34 -15.51
C ASP A 195 -23.74 -0.63 -16.85
N THR A 196 -23.37 0.06 -17.94
CA THR A 196 -23.86 -0.26 -19.29
C THR A 196 -23.10 -1.41 -19.97
N ASP A 197 -21.93 -1.80 -19.45
CA ASP A 197 -21.05 -2.83 -20.03
C ASP A 197 -21.00 -4.12 -19.17
N GLN A 198 -21.82 -4.23 -18.11
CA GLN A 198 -21.80 -5.32 -17.12
C GLN A 198 -22.27 -6.70 -17.63
N ASP A 199 -22.56 -6.87 -18.92
CA ASP A 199 -22.88 -8.18 -19.50
C ASP A 199 -21.66 -9.12 -19.64
N ASN A 200 -20.45 -8.70 -19.26
CA ASN A 200 -19.22 -9.49 -19.42
C ASN A 200 -18.34 -9.57 -18.15
N VAL A 201 -18.91 -9.95 -17.00
CA VAL A 201 -18.10 -10.22 -15.79
C VAL A 201 -17.61 -11.68 -15.81
N ILE A 202 -16.29 -11.84 -16.00
CA ILE A 202 -15.57 -13.10 -15.79
C ILE A 202 -15.48 -13.36 -14.28
N TYR A 203 -16.07 -14.46 -13.82
CA TYR A 203 -15.87 -15.00 -12.49
C TYR A 203 -14.42 -15.48 -12.35
N ILE A 204 -13.71 -14.98 -11.34
CA ILE A 204 -12.47 -15.58 -10.82
C ILE A 204 -12.75 -16.05 -9.40
#